data_AF-A0A7J5W8S1-F1
#
_entry.id   AF-A0A7J5W8S1-F1
#
_cell.length_a   1.000
_cell.length_b   1.000
_cell.length_c   1.000
_cell.angle_alpha   90.00
_cell.angle_beta   90.00
_cell.angle_gamma   90.00
#
_symmetry.space_group_name_H-M   'P 1'
#
loop_
_entity.id
_entity.type
_entity.pdbx_description
1 polymer ?
#
loop_
_entity_poly.entity_id
_entity_poly.type
_entity_poly.pdbx_seq_one_letter_code
_entity_poly.pdbx_strand_id
1 'polypeptide(L)'
;MARKSVPVRILAALAALMLFALTAGSAFAVVDDFAARETMPAGATVDGHELDGLSRDEARILITEQVARPLAGPISVVNAGRTFTLDAASLTKVDVDGMITAAFKPKATSSLPERVRDRALTAATGASVKPQVAVDEASLNTWLDGVASSVDTAPVDASMAVEGTSLRVVASKRGERVDRAAAITAITAALQDGTKTLTLPVTYAEPKVLEKDLGTTILVRRTQRKLWLYDHGALVKTYDVAVGTPGYPTPRGNWMIVQKRYRPTWSNPGSDWAKGMPASIGPGPGNPLGTRALNLNAPGIRIHGTSKNYSIGTAASHGCMRMHMWDVEELYDLVEVGTPVFIIN
;
A
#
# COMPACT_ATOMS: atom_id res chain seq x y z
N MET A 1 41.16 -28.65 -88.91
CA MET A 1 40.02 -28.68 -87.95
C MET A 1 38.99 -27.66 -88.40
N ALA A 2 37.86 -28.10 -88.97
CA ALA A 2 36.80 -27.21 -89.45
C ALA A 2 35.89 -26.77 -88.29
N ARG A 3 35.85 -25.46 -88.00
CA ARG A 3 34.88 -24.85 -87.07
C ARG A 3 33.49 -24.94 -87.71
N LYS A 4 32.63 -25.84 -87.22
CA LYS A 4 31.21 -25.85 -87.56
C LYS A 4 30.56 -24.58 -86.98
N SER A 5 30.22 -23.62 -87.84
CA SER A 5 29.41 -22.46 -87.46
C SER A 5 27.97 -22.93 -87.19
N VAL A 6 27.49 -22.72 -85.97
CA VAL A 6 26.07 -22.89 -85.66
C VAL A 6 25.28 -21.95 -86.59
N PRO A 7 24.26 -22.43 -87.33
CA PRO A 7 23.52 -21.58 -88.24
C PRO A 7 22.76 -20.51 -87.45
N VAL A 8 22.90 -19.25 -87.87
CA VAL A 8 22.31 -18.05 -87.23
C VAL A 8 20.81 -18.21 -86.91
N ARG A 9 20.08 -19.03 -87.67
CA ARG A 9 18.67 -19.37 -87.44
C ARG A 9 18.42 -20.16 -86.14
N ILE A 10 19.32 -21.06 -85.75
CA ILE A 10 19.21 -21.81 -84.48
C ILE A 10 19.48 -20.87 -83.30
N LEU A 11 20.48 -19.99 -83.42
CA LEU A 11 20.75 -18.95 -82.42
C LEU A 11 19.58 -17.98 -82.26
N ALA A 12 18.97 -17.54 -83.36
CA ALA A 12 17.79 -16.68 -83.33
C ALA A 12 16.56 -17.38 -82.73
N ALA A 13 16.34 -18.67 -83.05
CA ALA A 13 15.26 -19.46 -82.46
C ALA A 13 15.45 -19.67 -80.96
N LEU A 14 16.68 -19.97 -80.50
CA LEU A 14 17.02 -20.11 -79.09
C LEU A 14 16.87 -18.77 -78.34
N ALA A 15 17.30 -17.66 -78.96
CA ALA A 15 17.12 -16.33 -78.40
C ALA A 15 15.63 -15.95 -78.28
N ALA A 16 14.83 -16.25 -79.30
CA ALA A 16 13.38 -16.04 -79.26
C ALA A 16 12.68 -16.91 -78.21
N LEU A 17 13.11 -18.16 -78.05
CA LEU A 17 12.60 -19.08 -77.03
C LEU A 17 12.96 -18.61 -75.62
N MET A 18 14.20 -18.14 -75.41
CA MET A 18 14.61 -17.52 -74.13
C MET A 18 13.81 -16.26 -73.84
N LEU A 19 13.61 -15.40 -74.84
CA LEU A 19 12.85 -14.16 -74.67
C LEU A 19 11.38 -14.45 -74.34
N PHE A 20 10.78 -15.45 -75.00
CA PHE A 20 9.43 -15.92 -74.71
C PHE A 20 9.32 -16.54 -73.31
N ALA A 21 10.30 -17.36 -72.90
CA ALA A 21 10.34 -17.92 -71.55
C ALA A 21 10.50 -16.82 -70.48
N LEU A 22 11.30 -15.78 -70.77
CA LEU A 22 11.48 -14.61 -69.91
C LEU A 22 10.18 -13.80 -69.79
N THR A 23 9.47 -13.55 -70.89
CA THR A 23 8.22 -12.77 -70.88
C THR A 23 7.06 -13.55 -70.27
N ALA A 24 6.91 -14.84 -70.59
CA ALA A 24 5.90 -15.71 -69.99
C ALA A 24 6.19 -15.93 -68.50
N GLY A 25 7.44 -16.15 -68.12
CA GLY A 25 7.85 -16.31 -66.73
C GLY A 25 7.66 -15.04 -65.89
N SER A 26 7.93 -13.86 -66.46
CA SER A 26 7.68 -12.59 -65.78
C SER A 26 6.18 -12.26 -65.69
N ALA A 27 5.38 -12.55 -66.72
CA ALA A 27 3.92 -12.41 -66.64
C ALA A 27 3.31 -13.35 -65.59
N PHE A 28 3.76 -14.61 -65.55
CA PHE A 28 3.36 -15.57 -64.52
C PHE A 28 3.77 -15.08 -63.13
N ALA A 29 5.01 -14.62 -62.95
CA ALA A 29 5.49 -14.09 -61.68
C ALA A 29 4.69 -12.88 -61.18
N VAL A 30 4.20 -12.01 -62.07
CA VAL A 30 3.35 -10.87 -61.71
C VAL A 30 1.95 -11.34 -61.28
N VAL A 31 1.34 -12.27 -62.01
CA VAL A 31 0.01 -12.82 -61.67
C VAL A 31 0.06 -13.62 -60.37
N ASP A 32 1.10 -14.43 -60.19
CA ASP A 32 1.35 -15.22 -58.99
C ASP A 32 1.70 -14.32 -57.78
N ASP A 33 2.48 -13.26 -57.97
CA ASP A 33 2.71 -12.25 -56.93
C ASP A 33 1.41 -11.56 -56.53
N PHE A 34 0.55 -11.22 -57.51
CA PHE A 34 -0.74 -10.58 -57.26
C PHE A 34 -1.68 -11.48 -56.44
N ALA A 35 -1.79 -12.77 -56.80
CA ALA A 35 -2.62 -13.74 -56.09
C ALA A 35 -2.14 -13.99 -54.64
N ALA A 36 -0.83 -13.96 -54.40
CA ALA A 36 -0.25 -14.24 -53.09
C ALA A 36 -0.10 -13.01 -52.18
N ARG A 37 -0.60 -11.83 -52.57
CA ARG A 37 -0.58 -10.61 -51.72
C ARG A 37 -1.56 -10.67 -50.57
N GLU A 38 -2.60 -11.49 -50.69
CA GLU A 38 -3.71 -11.54 -49.73
C GLU A 38 -3.50 -12.56 -48.61
N THR A 39 -2.49 -13.44 -48.75
CA THR A 39 -2.15 -14.46 -47.76
C THR A 39 -0.87 -14.15 -46.98
N MET A 40 -0.90 -14.50 -45.70
CA MET A 40 0.18 -14.34 -44.74
C MET A 40 1.45 -15.09 -45.22
N PRO A 41 2.64 -14.49 -45.08
CA PRO A 41 3.90 -15.13 -45.46
C PRO A 41 4.27 -16.31 -44.56
N ALA A 42 5.00 -17.27 -45.13
CA ALA A 42 5.58 -18.40 -44.41
C ALA A 42 6.43 -17.93 -43.22
N GLY A 43 6.23 -18.58 -42.07
CA GLY A 43 6.90 -18.24 -40.80
C GLY A 43 6.30 -17.04 -40.04
N ALA A 44 5.22 -16.43 -40.53
CA ALA A 44 4.50 -15.40 -39.77
C ALA A 44 3.86 -16.01 -38.51
N THR A 45 4.14 -15.41 -37.35
CA THR A 45 3.54 -15.82 -36.08
C THR A 45 3.14 -14.61 -35.24
N VAL A 46 2.07 -14.76 -34.45
CA VAL A 46 1.69 -13.81 -33.39
C VAL A 46 1.55 -14.59 -32.09
N ASP A 47 2.32 -14.21 -31.08
CA ASP A 47 2.35 -14.90 -29.78
C ASP A 47 2.56 -16.42 -29.86
N GLY A 48 3.37 -16.86 -30.83
CA GLY A 48 3.63 -18.28 -31.10
C GLY A 48 2.56 -18.99 -31.93
N HIS A 49 1.44 -18.34 -32.26
CA HIS A 49 0.43 -18.90 -33.16
C HIS A 49 0.82 -18.69 -34.63
N GLU A 50 0.84 -19.77 -35.41
CA GLU A 50 1.16 -19.74 -36.84
C GLU A 50 0.06 -19.07 -37.67
N LEU A 51 0.49 -18.23 -38.61
CA LEU A 51 -0.41 -17.52 -39.52
C LEU A 51 -0.18 -17.90 -40.98
N ASP A 52 0.78 -18.78 -41.28
CA ASP A 52 1.17 -19.13 -42.65
C ASP A 52 -0.04 -19.56 -43.51
N GLY A 53 -0.11 -19.02 -44.73
CA GLY A 53 -1.15 -19.35 -45.70
C GLY A 53 -2.54 -18.78 -45.41
N LEU A 54 -2.79 -18.24 -44.22
CA LEU A 54 -4.07 -17.64 -43.87
C LEU A 54 -4.31 -16.35 -44.68
N SER A 55 -5.55 -16.08 -45.05
CA SER A 55 -5.97 -14.74 -45.46
C SER A 55 -5.90 -13.76 -44.29
N ARG A 56 -5.90 -12.46 -44.58
CA ARG A 56 -5.93 -11.41 -43.53
C ARG A 56 -7.14 -11.53 -42.60
N ASP A 57 -8.30 -11.93 -43.13
CA ASP A 57 -9.52 -12.08 -42.34
C ASP A 57 -9.47 -13.33 -41.45
N GLU A 58 -8.95 -14.45 -41.96
CA GLU A 58 -8.71 -15.65 -41.15
C GLU A 58 -7.66 -15.39 -40.05
N ALA A 59 -6.57 -14.69 -40.38
CA ALA A 59 -5.56 -14.30 -39.40
C ALA A 59 -6.14 -13.38 -38.32
N ARG A 60 -7.02 -12.44 -38.69
CA ARG A 60 -7.74 -11.59 -37.74
C ARG A 60 -8.62 -12.40 -36.80
N ILE A 61 -9.39 -13.35 -37.32
CA ILE A 61 -10.24 -14.22 -36.50
C ILE A 61 -9.37 -15.02 -35.52
N LEU A 62 -8.30 -15.66 -36.01
CA LEU A 62 -7.40 -16.45 -35.19
C LEU A 62 -6.78 -15.62 -34.06
N ILE A 63 -6.18 -14.47 -34.38
CA ILE A 63 -5.53 -13.60 -33.38
C ILE A 63 -6.57 -13.06 -32.39
N THR A 64 -7.76 -12.70 -32.85
CA THR A 64 -8.83 -12.20 -31.97
C THR A 64 -9.24 -13.27 -30.95
N GLU A 65 -9.42 -14.51 -31.40
CA GLU A 65 -9.91 -15.60 -30.56
C GLU A 65 -8.82 -16.21 -29.67
N GLN A 66 -7.60 -16.38 -30.19
CA GLN A 66 -6.52 -17.10 -29.50
C GLN A 66 -5.56 -16.19 -28.74
N VAL A 67 -5.49 -14.90 -29.08
CA VAL A 67 -4.57 -13.95 -28.42
C VAL A 67 -5.36 -12.85 -27.72
N ALA A 68 -6.19 -12.09 -28.44
CA ALA A 68 -6.85 -10.91 -27.88
C ALA A 68 -7.87 -11.26 -26.78
N ARG A 69 -8.77 -12.25 -27.02
CA ARG A 69 -9.79 -12.64 -26.03
C ARG A 69 -9.17 -13.21 -24.74
N PRO A 70 -8.17 -14.10 -24.78
CA PRO A 70 -7.48 -14.55 -23.56
C PRO A 70 -6.83 -13.40 -22.80
N LEU A 71 -6.17 -12.45 -23.48
CA LEU A 71 -5.56 -11.27 -22.84
C LEU A 71 -6.60 -10.38 -22.15
N ALA A 72 -7.78 -10.21 -22.76
CA ALA A 72 -8.88 -9.42 -22.22
C ALA A 72 -9.58 -10.05 -20.98
N GLY A 73 -9.30 -11.31 -20.66
CA GLY A 73 -9.86 -11.96 -19.47
C GLY A 73 -9.39 -11.32 -18.15
N PRO A 74 -10.21 -11.34 -17.08
CA PRO A 74 -9.96 -10.62 -15.85
C PRO A 74 -8.69 -11.09 -15.14
N ILE A 75 -8.03 -10.17 -14.42
CA ILE A 75 -6.83 -10.44 -13.63
C ILE A 75 -7.17 -10.33 -12.14
N SER A 76 -6.74 -11.31 -11.36
CA SER A 76 -6.88 -11.30 -9.90
C SER A 76 -5.64 -10.72 -9.24
N VAL A 77 -5.79 -9.59 -8.55
CA VAL A 77 -4.72 -8.94 -7.80
C VAL A 77 -4.92 -9.22 -6.31
N VAL A 78 -3.97 -9.90 -5.69
CA VAL A 78 -4.14 -10.50 -4.35
C VAL A 78 -3.29 -9.76 -3.30
N ASN A 79 -3.88 -9.45 -2.14
CA ASN A 79 -3.19 -8.86 -0.98
C ASN A 79 -3.73 -9.45 0.32
N ALA A 80 -2.87 -10.12 1.11
CA ALA A 80 -3.18 -10.62 2.46
C ALA A 80 -4.56 -11.33 2.60
N GLY A 81 -4.93 -12.16 1.63
CA GLY A 81 -6.21 -12.90 1.60
C GLY A 81 -7.39 -12.16 0.97
N ARG A 82 -7.19 -10.91 0.53
CA ARG A 82 -8.14 -10.13 -0.28
C ARG A 82 -7.81 -10.30 -1.75
N THR A 83 -8.84 -10.32 -2.58
CA THR A 83 -8.70 -10.39 -4.04
C THR A 83 -9.44 -9.22 -4.68
N PHE A 84 -8.73 -8.48 -5.52
CA PHE A 84 -9.26 -7.39 -6.32
C PHE A 84 -9.28 -7.83 -7.79
N THR A 85 -10.45 -7.79 -8.40
CA THR A 85 -10.60 -8.17 -9.81
C THR A 85 -10.39 -6.94 -10.69
N LEU A 86 -9.43 -7.05 -11.61
CA LEU A 86 -9.17 -6.09 -12.66
C LEU A 86 -9.85 -6.56 -13.95
N ASP A 87 -10.76 -5.75 -14.49
CA ASP A 87 -11.33 -6.00 -15.81
C ASP A 87 -10.34 -5.55 -16.90
N ALA A 88 -9.53 -6.49 -17.38
CA ALA A 88 -8.50 -6.22 -18.39
C ALA A 88 -9.08 -5.66 -19.69
N ALA A 89 -10.29 -6.07 -20.08
CA ALA A 89 -10.95 -5.59 -21.30
C ALA A 89 -11.28 -4.09 -21.23
N SER A 90 -11.58 -3.57 -20.03
CA SER A 90 -11.85 -2.15 -19.82
C SER A 90 -10.60 -1.27 -19.85
N LEU A 91 -9.41 -1.86 -19.66
CA LEU A 91 -8.14 -1.15 -19.49
C LEU A 91 -7.17 -1.34 -20.65
N THR A 92 -7.49 -2.25 -21.59
CA THR A 92 -6.57 -2.59 -22.67
C THR A 92 -7.22 -2.51 -24.03
N LYS A 93 -6.39 -2.14 -25.00
CA LYS A 93 -6.72 -2.27 -26.42
C LYS A 93 -5.64 -3.10 -27.09
N VAL A 94 -6.03 -4.27 -27.59
CA VAL A 94 -5.16 -5.17 -28.36
C VAL A 94 -5.20 -4.75 -29.83
N ASP A 95 -4.05 -4.38 -30.40
CA ASP A 95 -3.96 -3.93 -31.79
C ASP A 95 -3.79 -5.12 -32.75
N VAL A 96 -4.91 -5.81 -33.02
CA VAL A 96 -4.94 -6.97 -33.92
C VAL A 96 -4.45 -6.61 -35.34
N ASP A 97 -4.85 -5.45 -35.84
CA ASP A 97 -4.48 -4.95 -37.17
C ASP A 97 -2.99 -4.62 -37.27
N GLY A 98 -2.45 -3.95 -36.25
CA GLY A 98 -1.02 -3.66 -36.14
C GLY A 98 -0.19 -4.93 -36.11
N MET A 99 -0.63 -5.96 -35.38
CA MET A 99 0.06 -7.26 -35.33
C MET A 99 0.07 -7.98 -36.68
N ILE A 100 -1.06 -8.04 -37.39
CA ILE A 100 -1.13 -8.63 -38.74
C ILE A 100 -0.21 -7.87 -39.70
N THR A 101 -0.27 -6.54 -39.66
CA THR A 101 0.56 -5.67 -40.52
C THR A 101 2.05 -5.88 -40.25
N ALA A 102 2.44 -5.97 -38.97
CA ALA A 102 3.82 -6.23 -38.57
C ALA A 102 4.30 -7.61 -39.03
N ALA A 103 3.46 -8.64 -38.91
CA ALA A 103 3.76 -10.00 -39.35
C ALA A 103 3.95 -10.10 -40.88
N PHE A 104 3.27 -9.23 -41.64
CA PHE A 104 3.39 -9.10 -43.11
C PHE A 104 4.55 -8.23 -43.60
N LYS A 105 5.08 -7.33 -42.76
CA LYS A 105 6.00 -6.24 -43.18
C LYS A 105 7.26 -6.70 -43.94
N PRO A 106 7.95 -7.79 -43.57
CA PRO A 106 9.17 -8.18 -44.30
C PRO A 106 8.89 -8.56 -45.76
N LYS A 107 7.79 -9.28 -46.04
CA LYS A 107 7.34 -9.55 -47.42
C LYS A 107 6.90 -8.27 -48.14
N ALA A 108 6.18 -7.36 -47.47
CA ALA A 108 5.67 -6.13 -48.09
C ALA A 108 6.77 -5.15 -48.56
N THR A 109 7.98 -5.24 -47.98
CA THR A 109 9.09 -4.31 -48.25
C THR A 109 10.13 -4.85 -49.25
N SER A 110 10.07 -6.15 -49.58
CA SER A 110 10.97 -6.81 -50.53
C SER A 110 10.67 -6.47 -51.99
N SER A 111 11.65 -6.54 -52.88
CA SER A 111 11.47 -6.32 -54.32
C SER A 111 10.81 -7.53 -55.03
N LEU A 112 10.20 -7.32 -56.21
CA LEU A 112 9.55 -8.42 -56.95
C LEU A 112 10.48 -9.62 -57.24
N PRO A 113 11.74 -9.43 -57.69
CA PRO A 113 12.66 -10.55 -57.91
C PRO A 113 12.99 -11.33 -56.64
N GLU A 114 13.15 -10.64 -55.51
CA GLU A 114 13.41 -11.26 -54.21
C GLU A 114 12.21 -12.11 -53.77
N ARG A 115 10.98 -11.58 -53.87
CA ARG A 115 9.76 -12.33 -53.52
C ARG A 115 9.59 -13.61 -54.33
N VAL A 116 9.89 -13.55 -55.63
CA VAL A 116 9.79 -14.71 -56.53
C VAL A 116 10.85 -15.76 -56.17
N ARG A 117 12.10 -15.33 -55.93
CA ARG A 117 13.18 -16.23 -55.49
C ARG A 117 12.86 -16.89 -54.15
N ASP A 118 12.46 -16.09 -53.17
CA ASP A 118 12.21 -16.54 -51.81
C ASP A 118 11.03 -17.53 -51.77
N ARG A 119 10.02 -17.33 -52.61
CA ARG A 119 8.92 -18.29 -52.81
C ARG A 119 9.38 -19.58 -53.47
N ALA A 120 10.21 -19.50 -54.52
CA ALA A 120 10.77 -20.69 -55.18
C ALA A 120 11.64 -21.53 -54.22
N LEU A 121 12.24 -20.89 -53.21
CA LEU A 121 13.05 -21.53 -52.17
C LEU A 121 12.24 -21.85 -50.90
N THR A 122 10.93 -21.59 -50.86
CA THR A 122 10.08 -21.73 -49.65
C THR A 122 10.65 -21.04 -48.41
N ALA A 123 11.31 -19.90 -48.60
CA ALA A 123 11.94 -19.16 -47.51
C ALA A 123 10.88 -18.55 -46.57
N ALA A 124 11.10 -18.69 -45.26
CA ALA A 124 10.30 -18.03 -44.25
C ALA A 124 10.52 -16.50 -44.34
N THR A 125 9.48 -15.77 -44.75
CA THR A 125 9.52 -14.32 -45.00
C THR A 125 8.56 -13.55 -44.09
N GLY A 126 7.84 -14.24 -43.20
CA GLY A 126 7.01 -13.65 -42.17
C GLY A 126 7.80 -13.26 -40.93
N ALA A 127 7.28 -12.28 -40.18
CA ALA A 127 7.85 -11.91 -38.89
C ALA A 127 7.13 -12.63 -37.74
N SER A 128 7.87 -12.88 -36.66
CA SER A 128 7.30 -13.23 -35.36
C SER A 128 7.01 -11.97 -34.56
N VAL A 129 5.76 -11.80 -34.15
CA VAL A 129 5.24 -10.58 -33.52
C VAL A 129 4.72 -10.91 -32.12
N LYS A 130 5.12 -10.13 -31.13
CA LYS A 130 4.55 -10.21 -29.78
C LYS A 130 3.20 -9.49 -29.70
N PRO A 131 2.31 -9.85 -28.77
CA PRO A 131 1.09 -9.10 -28.51
C PRO A 131 1.34 -7.60 -28.37
N GLN A 132 0.58 -6.80 -29.11
CA GLN A 132 0.61 -5.34 -29.01
C GLN A 132 -0.60 -4.88 -28.20
N VAL A 133 -0.36 -4.57 -26.92
CA VAL A 133 -1.40 -4.17 -25.97
C VAL A 133 -1.13 -2.74 -25.51
N ALA A 134 -2.05 -1.83 -25.81
CA ALA A 134 -2.06 -0.49 -25.24
C ALA A 134 -2.86 -0.52 -23.93
N VAL A 135 -2.26 0.00 -22.86
CA VAL A 135 -2.87 0.08 -21.52
C VAL A 135 -3.32 1.51 -21.26
N ASP A 136 -4.57 1.69 -20.80
CA ASP A 136 -5.05 2.97 -20.30
C ASP A 136 -4.54 3.20 -18.87
N GLU A 137 -3.43 3.92 -18.76
CA GLU A 137 -2.82 4.24 -17.46
C GLU A 137 -3.74 5.06 -16.56
N ALA A 138 -4.61 5.92 -17.11
CA ALA A 138 -5.48 6.77 -16.29
C ALA A 138 -6.57 5.94 -15.62
N SER A 139 -7.17 5.03 -16.38
CA SER A 139 -8.16 4.08 -15.85
C SER A 139 -7.51 3.08 -14.88
N LEU A 140 -6.28 2.63 -15.14
CA LEU A 140 -5.51 1.79 -14.21
C LEU A 140 -5.23 2.51 -12.88
N ASN A 141 -4.81 3.78 -12.92
CA ASN A 141 -4.60 4.58 -11.73
C ASN A 141 -5.90 4.77 -10.92
N THR A 142 -7.03 5.01 -11.61
CA THR A 142 -8.35 5.13 -10.97
C THR A 142 -8.77 3.83 -10.28
N TRP A 143 -8.53 2.69 -10.92
CA TRP A 143 -8.77 1.39 -10.29
C TRP A 143 -7.85 1.17 -9.07
N LEU A 144 -6.57 1.54 -9.18
CA LEU A 144 -5.63 1.48 -8.06
C LEU A 144 -6.01 2.41 -6.91
N ASP A 145 -6.66 3.55 -7.14
CA ASP A 145 -7.22 4.40 -6.08
C ASP A 145 -8.29 3.64 -5.28
N GLY A 146 -9.15 2.89 -5.98
CA GLY A 146 -10.15 2.02 -5.35
C GLY A 146 -9.50 0.92 -4.51
N VAL A 147 -8.46 0.26 -5.02
CA VAL A 147 -7.69 -0.75 -4.26
C VAL A 147 -6.99 -0.14 -3.05
N ALA A 148 -6.32 1.00 -3.23
CA ALA A 148 -5.63 1.72 -2.17
C ALA A 148 -6.59 2.15 -1.06
N SER A 149 -7.81 2.59 -1.39
CA SER A 149 -8.82 2.92 -0.36
C SER A 149 -9.18 1.74 0.56
N SER A 150 -8.94 0.52 0.09
CA SER A 150 -9.19 -0.73 0.80
C SER A 150 -7.96 -1.27 1.52
N VAL A 151 -6.75 -1.02 1.00
CA VAL A 151 -5.48 -1.59 1.49
C VAL A 151 -4.71 -0.61 2.37
N ASP A 152 -4.71 0.68 2.02
CA ASP A 152 -3.88 1.67 2.67
C ASP A 152 -4.33 1.89 4.11
N THR A 153 -3.43 1.58 5.04
CA THR A 153 -3.62 1.75 6.47
C THR A 153 -2.45 2.53 7.04
N ALA A 154 -2.74 3.53 7.85
CA ALA A 154 -1.70 4.23 8.60
C ALA A 154 -1.13 3.31 9.69
N PRO A 155 0.18 3.41 10.01
CA PRO A 155 0.71 2.73 11.17
C PRO A 155 0.00 3.21 12.44
N VAL A 156 -0.19 2.28 13.37
CA VAL A 156 -0.81 2.54 14.67
C VAL A 156 0.27 2.37 15.74
N ASP A 157 0.52 3.44 16.48
CA ASP A 157 1.44 3.43 17.62
C ASP A 157 0.86 2.64 18.80
N ALA A 158 1.74 1.97 19.55
CA ALA A 158 1.36 1.38 20.82
C ALA A 158 0.88 2.47 21.78
N SER A 159 -0.13 2.17 22.59
CA SER A 159 -0.63 3.10 23.60
C SER A 159 -1.30 2.38 24.77
N MET A 160 -1.57 3.12 25.85
CA MET A 160 -2.35 2.63 26.98
C MET A 160 -3.79 3.13 26.86
N ALA A 161 -4.77 2.23 26.96
CA ALA A 161 -6.20 2.57 26.94
C ALA A 161 -6.94 1.95 28.13
N VAL A 162 -8.02 2.60 28.57
CA VAL A 162 -8.91 2.05 29.58
C VAL A 162 -9.85 1.03 28.94
N GLU A 163 -9.87 -0.19 29.46
CA GLU A 163 -10.82 -1.23 29.09
C GLU A 163 -11.55 -1.73 30.34
N GLY A 164 -12.85 -1.40 30.43
CA GLY A 164 -13.66 -1.68 31.60
C GLY A 164 -13.12 -0.94 32.82
N THR A 165 -12.46 -1.68 33.74
CA THR A 165 -11.85 -1.08 34.92
C THR A 165 -10.32 -0.99 34.82
N SER A 166 -9.64 -1.75 33.96
CA SER A 166 -8.16 -1.79 33.89
C SER A 166 -7.60 -0.96 32.74
N LEU A 167 -6.29 -0.73 32.76
CA LEU A 167 -5.58 -0.32 31.54
C LEU A 167 -5.15 -1.55 30.76
N ARG A 168 -5.14 -1.44 29.44
CA ARG A 168 -4.53 -2.40 28.53
C ARG A 168 -3.65 -1.69 27.52
N VAL A 169 -2.66 -2.43 27.06
CA VAL A 169 -1.84 -2.04 25.91
C VAL A 169 -2.69 -2.23 24.65
N VAL A 170 -2.85 -1.15 23.90
CA VAL A 170 -3.24 -1.20 22.49
C VAL A 170 -1.95 -1.47 21.72
N ALA A 171 -1.87 -2.65 21.11
CA ALA A 171 -0.68 -3.08 20.40
C ALA A 171 -0.42 -2.20 19.15
N SER A 172 0.85 -1.94 18.90
CA SER A 172 1.33 -1.28 17.70
C SER A 172 1.04 -2.16 16.47
N LYS A 173 0.78 -1.51 15.33
CA LYS A 173 0.55 -2.18 14.05
C LYS A 173 1.26 -1.42 12.95
N ARG A 174 1.99 -2.16 12.11
CA ARG A 174 2.54 -1.59 10.88
C ARG A 174 1.42 -1.10 9.98
N GLY A 175 1.65 0.03 9.34
CA GLY A 175 0.84 0.51 8.24
C GLY A 175 1.23 -0.21 6.95
N GLU A 176 0.29 -0.29 6.02
CA GLU A 176 0.47 -0.86 4.71
C GLU A 176 0.00 0.16 3.66
N ARG A 177 0.70 0.26 2.55
CA ARG A 177 0.30 1.11 1.42
C ARG A 177 0.58 0.42 0.11
N VAL A 178 -0.30 0.60 -0.87
CA VAL A 178 -0.04 0.16 -2.23
C VAL A 178 1.21 0.86 -2.78
N ASP A 179 2.18 0.07 -3.24
CA ASP A 179 3.31 0.60 -3.99
C ASP A 179 2.82 0.89 -5.41
N ARG A 180 2.37 2.12 -5.65
CA ARG A 180 1.74 2.50 -6.92
C ARG A 180 2.67 2.25 -8.11
N ALA A 181 3.94 2.62 -8.01
CA ALA A 181 4.87 2.50 -9.13
C ALA A 181 5.14 1.03 -9.47
N ALA A 182 5.38 0.20 -8.45
CA ALA A 182 5.56 -1.24 -8.64
C ALA A 182 4.27 -1.93 -9.10
N ALA A 183 3.11 -1.53 -8.56
CA ALA A 183 1.81 -2.08 -8.94
C ALA A 183 1.47 -1.78 -10.41
N ILE A 184 1.67 -0.54 -10.88
CA ILE A 184 1.47 -0.19 -12.30
C ILE A 184 2.37 -1.04 -13.18
N THR A 185 3.65 -1.17 -12.82
CA THR A 185 4.61 -1.96 -13.59
C THR A 185 4.22 -3.43 -13.65
N ALA A 186 3.86 -4.02 -12.51
CA ALA A 186 3.45 -5.43 -12.42
C ALA A 186 2.14 -5.71 -13.16
N ILE A 187 1.14 -4.83 -13.04
CA ILE A 187 -0.15 -4.98 -13.72
C ILE A 187 0.00 -4.79 -15.23
N THR A 188 0.76 -3.79 -15.68
CA THR A 188 1.03 -3.58 -17.10
C THR A 188 1.75 -4.80 -17.71
N ALA A 189 2.73 -5.36 -17.01
CA ALA A 189 3.38 -6.60 -17.46
C ALA A 189 2.37 -7.77 -17.55
N ALA A 190 1.52 -7.94 -16.53
CA ALA A 190 0.50 -8.98 -16.50
C ALA A 190 -0.55 -8.83 -17.63
N LEU A 191 -0.91 -7.60 -17.99
CA LEU A 191 -1.81 -7.31 -19.10
C LEU A 191 -1.17 -7.62 -20.47
N GLN A 192 0.16 -7.60 -20.57
CA GLN A 192 0.89 -7.86 -21.81
C GLN A 192 1.25 -9.34 -22.00
N ASP A 193 1.58 -10.05 -20.92
CA ASP A 193 1.97 -11.47 -20.96
C ASP A 193 0.82 -12.45 -20.68
N GLY A 194 -0.36 -11.94 -20.32
CA GLY A 194 -1.55 -12.74 -20.06
C GLY A 194 -1.64 -13.34 -18.66
N THR A 195 -0.77 -12.94 -17.73
CA THR A 195 -0.82 -13.36 -16.32
C THR A 195 -2.18 -13.06 -15.70
N LYS A 196 -2.82 -14.08 -15.13
CA LYS A 196 -4.18 -13.97 -14.55
C LYS A 196 -4.21 -13.76 -13.06
N THR A 197 -3.09 -13.89 -12.37
CA THR A 197 -3.01 -13.64 -10.94
C THR A 197 -1.66 -13.03 -10.58
N LEU A 198 -1.68 -11.93 -9.84
CA LEU A 198 -0.47 -11.31 -9.29
C LEU A 198 -0.68 -10.90 -7.83
N THR A 199 0.40 -10.88 -7.07
CA THR A 199 0.41 -10.31 -5.72
C THR A 199 0.55 -8.80 -5.82
N LEU A 200 -0.31 -8.05 -5.13
CA LEU A 200 -0.26 -6.60 -5.09
C LEU A 200 1.05 -6.12 -4.43
N PRO A 201 1.88 -5.35 -5.15
CA PRO A 201 3.04 -4.71 -4.53
C PRO A 201 2.61 -3.69 -3.48
N VAL A 202 3.19 -3.78 -2.28
CA VAL A 202 2.89 -2.91 -1.14
C VAL A 202 4.18 -2.51 -0.44
N THR A 203 4.13 -1.36 0.22
CA THR A 203 5.15 -0.89 1.16
C THR A 203 4.59 -0.86 2.57
N TYR A 204 5.48 -1.03 3.55
CA TYR A 204 5.11 -0.99 4.96
C TYR A 204 5.70 0.23 5.65
N ALA A 205 4.92 0.80 6.55
CA ALA A 205 5.36 1.88 7.44
C ALA A 205 5.36 1.35 8.87
N GLU A 206 6.51 1.43 9.55
CA GLU A 206 6.61 1.02 10.94
C GLU A 206 5.96 2.06 11.87
N PRO A 207 5.35 1.63 12.98
CA PRO A 207 4.89 2.54 14.03
C PRO A 207 6.08 3.22 14.71
N LYS A 208 5.84 4.41 15.26
CA LYS A 208 6.84 5.21 15.97
C LYS A 208 7.03 4.77 17.41
N VAL A 209 5.97 4.25 18.03
CA VAL A 209 5.99 3.76 19.41
C VAL A 209 5.62 2.29 19.42
N LEU A 210 6.53 1.46 19.95
CA LEU A 210 6.28 0.05 20.21
C LEU A 210 5.90 -0.16 21.68
N GLU A 211 5.44 -1.36 22.02
CA GLU A 211 5.03 -1.72 23.38
C GLU A 211 6.19 -1.55 24.37
N LYS A 212 7.41 -1.86 23.93
CA LYS A 212 8.64 -1.68 24.70
C LYS A 212 9.04 -0.22 24.91
N ASP A 213 8.42 0.71 24.20
CA ASP A 213 8.69 2.15 24.29
C ASP A 213 7.62 2.87 25.14
N LEU A 214 6.61 2.14 25.63
CA LEU A 214 5.60 2.69 26.51
C LEU A 214 6.19 3.01 27.88
N GLY A 215 6.21 4.29 28.23
CA GLY A 215 6.59 4.73 29.58
C GLY A 215 5.51 4.47 30.63
N THR A 216 5.68 5.10 31.79
CA THR A 216 4.75 4.95 32.90
C THR A 216 3.38 5.57 32.61
N THR A 217 2.33 4.95 33.14
CA THR A 217 0.95 5.41 33.03
C THR A 217 0.21 5.19 34.34
N ILE A 218 -0.61 6.16 34.73
CA ILE A 218 -1.40 6.11 35.96
C ILE A 218 -2.87 5.86 35.64
N LEU A 219 -3.50 4.97 36.41
CA LEU A 219 -4.95 4.83 36.49
C LEU A 219 -5.42 5.13 37.91
N VAL A 220 -6.45 5.97 38.05
CA VAL A 220 -7.13 6.24 39.32
C VAL A 220 -8.56 5.77 39.21
N ARG A 221 -9.00 4.92 40.14
CA ARG A 221 -10.41 4.53 40.29
C ARG A 221 -10.96 5.15 41.56
N ARG A 222 -11.94 6.02 41.42
CA ARG A 222 -12.49 6.83 42.52
C ARG A 222 -13.28 6.02 43.54
N THR A 223 -14.03 5.02 43.09
CA THR A 223 -14.85 4.12 43.90
C THR A 223 -13.98 3.24 44.79
N GLN A 224 -12.87 2.73 44.23
CA GLN A 224 -11.90 1.89 44.94
C GLN A 224 -10.90 2.72 45.75
N ARG A 225 -10.80 4.03 45.46
CA ARG A 225 -9.90 4.97 46.14
C ARG A 225 -8.45 4.51 46.06
N LYS A 226 -8.08 4.08 44.87
CA LYS A 226 -6.77 3.52 44.56
C LYS A 226 -6.19 4.15 43.29
N LEU A 227 -4.87 4.17 43.24
CA LEU A 227 -4.06 4.57 42.10
C LEU A 227 -3.19 3.38 41.69
N TRP A 228 -3.27 2.98 40.42
CA TRP A 228 -2.45 1.93 39.82
C TRP A 228 -1.42 2.58 38.92
N LEU A 229 -0.15 2.23 39.12
CA LEU A 229 0.96 2.63 38.28
C LEU A 229 1.31 1.46 37.36
N TYR A 230 1.30 1.72 36.07
CA TYR A 230 1.77 0.81 35.04
C TYR A 230 3.10 1.33 34.48
N ASP A 231 3.97 0.40 34.09
CA ASP A 231 5.21 0.67 33.36
C ASP A 231 5.33 -0.34 32.22
N HIS A 232 5.59 0.13 31.00
CA HIS A 232 5.62 -0.72 29.80
C HIS A 232 4.39 -1.64 29.66
N GLY A 233 3.23 -1.15 30.10
CA GLY A 233 1.97 -1.91 30.09
C GLY A 233 1.76 -2.91 31.23
N ALA A 234 2.78 -3.17 32.05
CA ALA A 234 2.68 -4.04 33.22
C ALA A 234 2.29 -3.24 34.46
N LEU A 235 1.41 -3.80 35.29
CA LEU A 235 1.09 -3.20 36.59
C LEU A 235 2.30 -3.35 37.52
N VAL A 236 2.90 -2.24 37.94
CA VAL A 236 4.07 -2.25 38.83
C VAL A 236 3.71 -1.97 40.28
N LYS A 237 2.75 -1.09 40.55
CA LYS A 237 2.36 -0.73 41.92
C LYS A 237 0.92 -0.26 42.05
N THR A 238 0.36 -0.44 43.24
CA THR A 238 -0.96 0.08 43.62
C THR A 238 -0.83 0.86 44.93
N TYR A 239 -1.46 2.03 44.98
CA TYR A 239 -1.45 2.93 46.13
C TYR A 239 -2.87 3.22 46.60
N ASP A 240 -3.06 3.38 47.90
CA ASP A 240 -4.30 3.95 48.44
C ASP A 240 -4.27 5.47 48.31
N VAL A 241 -5.41 6.05 47.93
CA VAL A 241 -5.55 7.50 47.76
C VAL A 241 -6.81 8.01 48.45
N ALA A 242 -6.79 9.26 48.90
CA ALA A 242 -8.04 9.99 49.14
C ALA A 242 -8.47 10.69 47.85
N VAL A 243 -9.78 10.72 47.58
CA VAL A 243 -10.35 11.41 46.41
C VAL A 243 -11.20 12.60 46.84
N GLY A 244 -11.67 13.36 45.85
CA GLY A 244 -12.61 14.46 46.04
C GLY A 244 -13.92 14.02 46.70
N THR A 245 -14.46 14.85 47.59
CA THR A 245 -15.79 14.65 48.17
C THR A 245 -16.89 14.72 47.10
N PRO A 246 -18.12 14.27 47.38
CA PRO A 246 -19.23 14.43 46.43
C PRO A 246 -19.48 15.87 45.99
N GLY A 247 -19.27 16.87 46.88
CA GLY A 247 -19.39 18.29 46.55
C GLY A 247 -18.22 18.86 45.74
N TYR A 248 -17.07 18.18 45.75
CA TYR A 248 -15.87 18.57 45.01
C TYR A 248 -15.20 17.34 44.41
N PRO A 249 -15.86 16.67 43.45
CA PRO A 249 -15.42 15.37 42.96
C PRO A 249 -14.09 15.48 42.22
N THR A 250 -13.23 14.47 42.37
CA THR A 250 -12.09 14.30 41.46
C THR A 250 -12.61 14.12 40.04
N PRO A 251 -12.17 14.94 39.06
CA PRO A 251 -12.75 14.90 37.72
C PRO A 251 -12.30 13.65 36.97
N ARG A 252 -13.25 12.96 36.36
CA ARG A 252 -12.98 11.86 35.44
C ARG A 252 -12.39 12.40 34.14
N GLY A 253 -11.61 11.58 33.45
CA GLY A 253 -11.06 11.91 32.14
C GLY A 253 -9.65 11.39 31.94
N ASN A 254 -9.09 11.77 30.80
CA ASN A 254 -7.73 11.46 30.40
C ASN A 254 -6.89 12.72 30.60
N TRP A 255 -6.02 12.67 31.59
CA TRP A 255 -5.16 13.78 31.98
C TRP A 255 -3.70 13.40 31.78
N MET A 256 -2.80 14.33 32.03
CA MET A 256 -1.36 14.10 32.06
C MET A 256 -0.72 14.94 33.15
N ILE A 257 0.42 14.46 33.67
CA ILE A 257 1.25 15.25 34.59
C ILE A 257 1.89 16.38 33.80
N VAL A 258 1.62 17.63 34.16
CA VAL A 258 2.21 18.82 33.51
C VAL A 258 3.31 19.47 34.33
N GLN A 259 3.37 19.16 35.63
CA GLN A 259 4.39 19.72 36.51
C GLN A 259 4.64 18.81 37.70
N LYS A 260 5.93 18.60 38.01
CA LYS A 260 6.40 17.93 39.21
C LYS A 260 6.94 18.98 40.18
N ARG A 261 6.42 19.05 41.41
CA ARG A 261 6.83 20.03 42.43
C ARG A 261 7.44 19.34 43.65
N TYR A 262 8.74 19.55 43.86
CA TYR A 262 9.45 19.18 45.08
C TYR A 262 9.17 20.21 46.19
N ARG A 263 8.80 19.74 47.39
CA ARG A 263 8.47 20.59 48.56
C ARG A 263 7.58 21.78 48.15
N PRO A 264 6.36 21.53 47.65
CA PRO A 264 5.53 22.55 47.02
C PRO A 264 5.03 23.59 48.03
N THR A 265 4.98 24.86 47.63
CA THR A 265 4.12 25.86 48.31
C THR A 265 2.66 25.62 47.92
N TRP A 266 1.76 25.58 48.91
CA TRP A 266 0.32 25.60 48.65
C TRP A 266 -0.16 27.02 48.44
N SER A 267 -0.98 27.25 47.42
CA SER A 267 -1.62 28.54 47.14
C SER A 267 -3.10 28.43 47.43
N ASN A 268 -3.65 29.41 48.15
CA ASN A 268 -5.07 29.46 48.44
C ASN A 268 -5.86 29.65 47.14
N PRO A 269 -6.83 28.79 46.82
CA PRO A 269 -7.62 28.90 45.59
C PRO A 269 -8.69 30.00 45.64
N GLY A 270 -8.86 30.70 46.77
CA GLY A 270 -9.89 31.72 46.96
C GLY A 270 -11.31 31.16 47.09
N SER A 271 -11.46 29.83 47.10
CA SER A 271 -12.75 29.16 47.26
C SER A 271 -13.29 29.26 48.69
N ASP A 272 -14.61 29.09 48.84
CA ASP A 272 -15.31 29.21 50.12
C ASP A 272 -14.72 28.36 51.24
N TRP A 273 -14.31 27.13 50.95
CA TRP A 273 -13.71 26.22 51.94
C TRP A 273 -12.34 26.67 52.46
N ALA A 274 -11.67 27.56 51.74
CA ALA A 274 -10.36 28.12 52.08
C ALA A 274 -10.45 29.56 52.61
N LYS A 275 -11.68 30.08 52.82
CA LYS A 275 -11.90 31.39 53.45
C LYS A 275 -11.27 31.39 54.85
N GLY A 276 -10.44 32.38 55.13
CA GLY A 276 -9.70 32.50 56.40
C GLY A 276 -8.34 31.79 56.43
N MET A 277 -7.96 31.04 55.39
CA MET A 277 -6.59 30.53 55.26
C MET A 277 -5.65 31.59 54.66
N PRO A 278 -4.34 31.58 55.00
CA PRO A 278 -3.35 32.46 54.39
C PRO A 278 -3.35 32.35 52.86
N ALA A 279 -2.92 33.41 52.17
CA ALA A 279 -2.83 33.41 50.70
C ALA A 279 -1.91 32.29 50.16
N SER A 280 -0.87 31.94 50.92
CA SER A 280 -0.01 30.78 50.63
C SER A 280 0.51 30.15 51.92
N ILE A 281 0.82 28.85 51.85
CA ILE A 281 1.46 28.09 52.91
C ILE A 281 2.73 27.47 52.33
N GLY A 282 3.89 27.89 52.85
CA GLY A 282 5.19 27.39 52.41
C GLY A 282 5.43 25.92 52.76
N PRO A 283 6.54 25.32 52.33
CA PRO A 283 6.85 23.92 52.61
C PRO A 283 7.04 23.67 54.12
N GLY A 284 6.49 22.57 54.64
CA GLY A 284 6.62 22.19 56.05
C GLY A 284 5.45 21.35 56.55
N PRO A 285 5.43 20.96 57.85
CA PRO A 285 4.41 20.06 58.41
C PRO A 285 2.96 20.56 58.27
N GLY A 286 2.77 21.88 58.25
CA GLY A 286 1.45 22.51 58.07
C GLY A 286 0.99 22.60 56.61
N ASN A 287 1.83 22.21 55.65
CA ASN A 287 1.50 22.32 54.23
C ASN A 287 0.53 21.20 53.80
N PRO A 288 -0.65 21.53 53.25
CA PRO A 288 -1.65 20.53 52.89
C PRO A 288 -1.27 19.67 51.66
N LEU A 289 -0.26 20.08 50.88
CA LEU A 289 0.25 19.35 49.72
C LEU A 289 1.36 18.33 50.07
N GLY A 290 1.83 18.33 51.32
CA GLY A 290 2.91 17.44 51.76
C GLY A 290 4.25 17.75 51.06
N THR A 291 5.02 16.70 50.80
CA THR A 291 6.41 16.80 50.33
C THR A 291 6.57 16.78 48.81
N ARG A 292 5.58 16.25 48.07
CA ARG A 292 5.54 16.20 46.60
C ARG A 292 4.14 16.52 46.09
N ALA A 293 4.08 17.17 44.94
CA ALA A 293 2.84 17.33 44.17
C ALA A 293 3.11 17.14 42.67
N LEU A 294 2.22 16.40 42.02
CA LEU A 294 2.14 16.17 40.58
C LEU A 294 0.90 16.92 40.08
N ASN A 295 1.08 18.04 39.41
CA ASN A 295 -0.04 18.79 38.83
C ASN A 295 -0.49 18.12 37.54
N LEU A 296 -1.80 18.05 37.35
CA LEU A 296 -2.40 17.56 36.11
C LEU A 296 -2.77 18.73 35.20
N ASN A 297 -2.96 18.46 33.90
CA ASN A 297 -3.63 19.39 32.98
C ASN A 297 -5.14 19.54 33.26
N ALA A 298 -5.67 18.88 34.29
CA ALA A 298 -6.95 19.23 34.90
C ALA A 298 -6.77 20.46 35.82
N PRO A 299 -7.46 21.59 35.56
CA PRO A 299 -7.27 22.83 36.32
C PRO A 299 -7.39 22.64 37.83
N GLY A 300 -6.33 22.99 38.56
CA GLY A 300 -6.30 22.93 40.03
C GLY A 300 -6.19 21.53 40.63
N ILE A 301 -6.14 20.46 39.83
CA ILE A 301 -6.09 19.08 40.30
C ILE A 301 -4.65 18.57 40.35
N ARG A 302 -4.36 17.85 41.43
CA ARG A 302 -3.02 17.33 41.71
C ARG A 302 -3.11 15.96 42.35
N ILE A 303 -2.10 15.15 42.12
CA ILE A 303 -1.76 14.00 42.97
C ILE A 303 -0.69 14.49 43.94
N HIS A 304 -0.93 14.45 45.25
CA HIS A 304 -0.01 15.07 46.22
C HIS A 304 -0.01 14.35 47.58
N GLY A 305 1.02 14.58 48.37
CA GLY A 305 1.13 14.03 49.73
C GLY A 305 0.20 14.71 50.72
N THR A 306 -0.01 14.13 51.90
CA THR A 306 -0.75 14.80 52.97
C THR A 306 -0.24 14.40 54.35
N SER A 307 -0.29 15.32 55.32
CA SER A 307 -0.09 14.99 56.75
C SER A 307 -1.33 14.36 57.38
N LYS A 308 -2.49 14.44 56.72
CA LYS A 308 -3.76 13.86 57.18
C LYS A 308 -3.87 12.40 56.72
N ASN A 309 -3.00 11.53 57.23
CA ASN A 309 -2.94 10.12 56.86
C ASN A 309 -4.30 9.41 57.01
N TYR A 310 -5.09 9.77 58.01
CA TYR A 310 -6.44 9.24 58.23
C TYR A 310 -7.43 9.52 57.09
N SER A 311 -7.12 10.43 56.16
CA SER A 311 -7.98 10.72 55.00
C SER A 311 -7.78 9.75 53.84
N ILE A 312 -6.67 9.02 53.80
CA ILE A 312 -6.37 8.06 52.74
C ILE A 312 -7.41 6.93 52.76
N GLY A 313 -7.87 6.50 51.59
CA GLY A 313 -8.97 5.54 51.46
C GLY A 313 -10.35 6.15 51.71
N THR A 314 -10.50 7.48 51.72
CA THR A 314 -11.80 8.18 51.86
C THR A 314 -12.04 9.24 50.78
N ALA A 315 -13.26 9.76 50.68
CA ALA A 315 -13.58 10.95 49.90
C ALA A 315 -13.46 12.19 50.82
N ALA A 316 -12.36 12.95 50.72
CA ALA A 316 -11.98 13.95 51.71
C ALA A 316 -11.31 15.21 51.14
N SER A 317 -11.07 15.27 49.84
CA SER A 317 -10.40 16.40 49.20
C SER A 317 -11.37 17.30 48.43
N HIS A 318 -10.85 18.43 47.93
CA HIS A 318 -11.55 19.33 47.01
C HIS A 318 -11.20 19.02 45.54
N GLY A 319 -11.14 17.73 45.20
CA GLY A 319 -10.88 17.22 43.84
C GLY A 319 -9.50 16.57 43.66
N CYS A 320 -8.49 16.95 44.44
CA CYS A 320 -7.14 16.37 44.36
C CYS A 320 -7.09 14.91 44.84
N MET A 321 -6.10 14.15 44.39
CA MET A 321 -5.80 12.83 44.94
C MET A 321 -4.73 12.98 46.01
N ARG A 322 -5.07 12.66 47.27
CA ARG A 322 -4.11 12.68 48.37
C ARG A 322 -3.48 11.31 48.54
N MET A 323 -2.19 11.27 48.81
CA MET A 323 -1.41 10.08 49.08
C MET A 323 -0.69 10.22 50.42
N HIS A 324 -0.28 9.09 51.00
CA HIS A 324 0.72 9.14 52.07
C HIS A 324 2.01 9.79 51.56
N MET A 325 2.77 10.42 52.46
CA MET A 325 3.98 11.13 52.07
C MET A 325 5.02 10.20 51.42
N TRP A 326 5.24 9.01 51.98
CA TRP A 326 6.17 8.02 51.42
C TRP A 326 5.70 7.50 50.04
N ASP A 327 4.39 7.31 49.85
CA ASP A 327 3.85 6.83 48.58
C ASP A 327 3.97 7.88 47.48
N VAL A 328 3.71 9.16 47.79
CA VAL A 328 3.87 10.22 46.78
C VAL A 328 5.32 10.51 46.47
N GLU A 329 6.23 10.32 47.44
CA GLU A 329 7.67 10.46 47.22
C GLU A 329 8.18 9.42 46.24
N GLU A 330 7.79 8.16 46.44
CA GLU A 330 8.12 7.10 45.50
C GLU A 330 7.46 7.32 44.13
N LEU A 331 6.15 7.58 44.07
CA LEU A 331 5.46 7.84 42.81
C LEU A 331 6.12 9.00 42.05
N TYR A 332 6.52 10.05 42.76
CA TYR A 332 7.20 11.20 42.17
C TYR A 332 8.50 10.81 41.46
N ASP A 333 9.26 9.85 41.98
CA ASP A 333 10.51 9.41 41.37
C ASP A 333 10.28 8.45 40.19
N LEU A 334 9.14 7.74 40.17
CA LEU A 334 8.79 6.78 39.11
C LEU A 334 8.13 7.38 37.87
N VAL A 335 7.56 8.60 37.96
CA VAL A 335 6.78 9.19 36.85
C VAL A 335 7.38 10.48 36.34
N GLU A 336 7.13 10.82 35.07
CA GLU A 336 7.66 12.01 34.43
C GLU A 336 6.59 13.03 34.09
N VAL A 337 7.02 14.25 33.73
CA VAL A 337 6.12 15.20 33.06
C VAL A 337 5.74 14.60 31.71
N GLY A 338 4.45 14.56 31.40
CA GLY A 338 3.89 13.87 30.24
C GLY A 338 3.26 12.51 30.57
N THR A 339 3.54 11.91 31.74
CA THR A 339 2.91 10.64 32.15
C THR A 339 1.37 10.76 32.10
N PRO A 340 0.67 9.91 31.32
CA PRO A 340 -0.78 9.92 31.24
C PRO A 340 -1.42 9.49 32.56
N VAL A 341 -2.56 10.09 32.89
CA VAL A 341 -3.34 9.84 34.10
C VAL A 341 -4.80 9.66 33.72
N PHE A 342 -5.26 8.41 33.76
CA PHE A 342 -6.66 8.06 33.51
C PHE A 342 -7.42 8.09 34.83
N ILE A 343 -8.52 8.83 34.90
CA ILE A 343 -9.38 8.89 36.09
C ILE A 343 -10.76 8.37 35.73
N ILE A 344 -11.13 7.24 36.34
CA ILE A 344 -12.43 6.60 36.16
C ILE A 344 -13.14 6.43 37.51
N ASN A 345 -14.36 5.88 37.47
CA ASN A 345 -15.06 5.49 38.68
C ASN A 345 -14.43 4.24 39.27
#